data_AF-A0A8J6SPD0-F1
#
_entry.id   AF-A0A8J6SPD0-F1
#
_cell.length_a   1.000
_cell.length_b   1.000
_cell.length_c   1.000
_cell.angle_alpha   90.00
_cell.angle_beta   90.00
_cell.angle_gamma   90.00
#
_symmetry.space_group_name_H-M   'P 1'
#
loop_
_entity.id
_entity.type
_entity.pdbx_description
1 polymer ?
#
loop_
_entity_poly.entity_id
_entity_poly.type
_entity_poly.pdbx_seq_one_letter_code
_entity_poly.pdbx_strand_id
1 'polypeptide(L)' 'MNSPLRQLGHLGLVEFNIETSARRIKRLTLTPSGLFLESQLSGNQRQRFARVFEVVGLEGEAAWRKVMYLLAEDTFAGE' A
#
# COMPACT_ATOMS: atom_id res chain seq x y z
N MET A 1 11.36 14.02 5.60
CA MET A 1 10.95 13.07 4.55
C MET A 1 12.06 12.05 4.40
N ASN A 2 11.75 10.75 4.48
CA ASN A 2 12.78 9.70 4.43
C ASN A 2 13.34 9.52 3.00
N SER A 3 14.48 8.84 2.88
CA SER A 3 15.20 8.67 1.61
C SER A 3 14.36 8.02 0.49
N PRO A 4 13.61 6.92 0.76
CA PRO A 4 12.85 6.23 -0.28
C PRO A 4 11.78 7.11 -0.94
N LEU A 5 11.02 7.88 -0.15
CA LEU A 5 9.98 8.76 -0.70
C LEU A 5 10.56 9.89 -1.54
N ARG A 6 11.75 10.41 -1.20
CA ARG A 6 12.45 11.42 -2.03
C ARG A 6 12.84 10.83 -3.38
N GLN A 7 13.36 9.60 -3.38
CA GLN A 7 13.74 8.91 -4.61
C GLN A 7 12.52 8.66 -5.50
N LEU A 8 11.40 8.19 -4.95
CA LEU A 8 10.16 7.99 -5.70
C LEU A 8 9.64 9.29 -6.33
N GLY A 9 9.76 10.41 -5.61
CA GLY A 9 9.44 11.73 -6.16
C GLY A 9 10.37 12.15 -7.30
N HIS A 10 11.68 11.92 -7.16
CA HIS A 10 12.66 12.24 -8.20
C HIS A 10 12.48 11.40 -9.46
N LEU A 11 12.02 10.15 -9.31
CA LEU A 11 11.66 9.26 -10.42
C LEU A 11 10.29 9.61 -11.05
N GLY A 12 9.58 10.61 -10.51
CA GLY A 12 8.26 11.00 -11.00
C GLY A 12 7.21 9.90 -10.81
N LEU A 13 7.34 9.05 -9.78
CA LEU A 13 6.40 7.97 -9.47
C LEU A 13 5.35 8.39 -8.43
N VAL A 14 5.67 9.40 -7.62
CA VAL A 14 4.77 9.97 -6.62
C VAL A 14 4.79 11.49 -6.64
N GLU A 15 3.67 12.09 -6.26
CA GLU A 15 3.48 13.53 -6.15
C GLU A 15 3.24 13.90 -4.68
N PHE A 16 3.78 15.05 -4.26
CA PHE A 16 3.58 15.59 -2.91
C PHE A 16 2.59 16.74 -2.96
N ASN A 17 1.40 16.52 -2.41
CA ASN A 17 0.37 17.53 -2.31
C ASN A 17 0.35 18.10 -0.89
N ILE A 18 0.46 19.44 -0.79
CA ILE A 18 0.33 20.13 0.48
C ILE A 18 -1.16 20.26 0.79
N GLU A 19 -1.55 19.78 1.97
CA GLU A 19 -2.92 19.96 2.42
C GLU A 19 -3.14 21.42 2.83
N THR A 20 -4.13 22.07 2.21
CA THR A 20 -4.42 23.50 2.40
C THR A 20 -4.84 23.85 3.83
N SER A 21 -5.49 22.91 4.53
CA SER A 21 -5.90 23.05 5.94
C SER A 21 -4.79 22.72 6.95
N ALA A 22 -3.75 21.99 6.55
CA ALA A 22 -2.68 21.56 7.44
C ALA A 22 -1.35 21.45 6.69
N ARG A 23 -0.62 22.57 6.57
CA ARG A 23 0.66 22.66 5.82
C ARG A 23 1.77 21.70 6.30
N ARG A 24 1.62 21.11 7.49
CA ARG A 24 2.52 20.07 8.02
C ARG A 24 2.24 18.68 7.45
N ILE A 25 1.05 18.46 6.88
CA ILE A 25 0.65 17.20 6.24
C ILE A 25 1.02 17.28 4.76
N LYS A 26 1.90 16.37 4.34
CA LYS A 26 2.22 16.15 2.93
C LYS A 26 1.53 14.87 2.50
N ARG A 27 0.47 14.98 1.70
CA ARG A 27 -0.20 13.82 1.12
C ARG A 27 0.58 13.34 -0.10
N LEU A 28 0.63 12.03 -0.25
CA LEU A 28 1.30 11.34 -1.34
C LEU A 28 0.25 10.74 -2.26
N THR A 29 0.41 10.94 -3.56
CA THR A 29 -0.39 10.30 -4.60
C THR A 29 0.53 9.67 -5.63
N LEU A 30 0.11 8.54 -6.22
CA LEU A 30 0.81 7.97 -7.37
C LEU A 30 0.58 8.87 -8.59
N THR A 31 1.64 9.10 -9.37
CA THR A 31 1.52 9.63 -10.73
C THR A 31 0.96 8.55 -11.66
N PRO A 32 0.59 8.87 -12.91
CA PRO A 32 0.25 7.85 -13.91
C PRO A 32 1.37 6.82 -14.14
N SER A 33 2.64 7.23 -14.20
CA SER A 33 3.79 6.32 -14.30
C SER A 33 3.97 5.48 -13.04
N GLY A 34 3.73 6.06 -11.86
CA GLY A 34 3.71 5.36 -10.59
C GLY A 34 2.65 4.25 -10.53
N LEU A 35 1.43 4.56 -10.96
CA LEU A 35 0.34 3.59 -11.05
C LEU A 35 0.66 2.47 -12.04
N PHE A 36 1.24 2.81 -13.20
CA PHE A 36 1.67 1.80 -14.16
C PHE A 36 2.71 0.85 -13.57
N LEU A 37 3.76 1.38 -12.93
CA LEU A 37 4.78 0.55 -12.28
C LEU A 37 4.19 -0.32 -11.16
N GLU A 38 3.32 0.26 -10.32
CA GLU A 38 2.63 -0.46 -9.26
C GLU A 38 1.80 -1.64 -9.83
N SER A 39 1.11 -1.44 -10.95
CA SER A 39 0.39 -2.50 -11.64
C SER A 39 1.31 -3.64 -12.13
N GLN A 40 2.51 -3.33 -12.61
CA GLN A 40 3.48 -4.33 -13.07
C GLN A 40 4.05 -5.15 -11.89
N LEU A 41 4.31 -4.49 -10.76
CA LEU A 41 4.93 -5.13 -9.59
C LEU A 41 3.94 -5.96 -8.77
N SER A 42 2.72 -5.48 -8.57
CA SER A 42 1.77 -6.08 -7.62
C SER A 42 0.46 -6.56 -8.27
N GLY A 43 0.20 -6.20 -9.53
CA GLY A 43 -1.09 -6.46 -10.18
C GLY A 43 -1.41 -7.94 -10.29
N ASN A 44 -0.44 -8.76 -10.72
CA ASN A 44 -0.62 -10.21 -10.78
C ASN A 44 -0.91 -10.81 -9.39
N GLN A 45 -0.21 -10.35 -8.36
CA GLN A 45 -0.42 -10.82 -6.99
C GLN A 45 -1.84 -10.48 -6.50
N ARG A 46 -2.31 -9.24 -6.71
CA ARG A 46 -3.66 -8.81 -6.36
C ARG A 46 -4.73 -9.65 -7.07
N GLN A 47 -4.55 -9.93 -8.35
CA GLN A 47 -5.46 -10.79 -9.12
C GLN A 47 -5.48 -12.23 -8.60
N ARG A 48 -4.33 -12.77 -8.18
CA ARG A 48 -4.25 -14.11 -7.57
C ARG A 48 -5.00 -14.16 -6.24
N PHE A 49 -4.82 -13.16 -5.38
CA PHE A 49 -5.57 -13.05 -4.13
C PHE A 49 -7.07 -12.97 -4.38
N ALA A 50 -7.53 -12.14 -5.33
CA ALA A 50 -8.93 -12.04 -5.68
C ALA A 50 -9.54 -13.41 -6.04
N ARG A 51 -8.89 -14.16 -6.94
CA ARG A 51 -9.36 -15.51 -7.32
C ARG A 51 -9.37 -16.50 -6.16
N VAL A 52 -8.40 -16.44 -5.26
CA VAL A 52 -8.35 -17.33 -4.09
C VAL A 52 -9.45 -16.97 -3.10
N PHE A 53 -9.71 -15.68 -2.86
CA PHE A 53 -10.79 -15.25 -1.99
C PHE A 53 -12.18 -15.56 -2.54
N GLU A 54 -12.37 -15.55 -3.86
CA GLU A 54 -13.60 -16.05 -4.49
C GLU A 54 -13.88 -17.53 -4.16
N VAL A 55 -12.83 -18.37 -4.10
CA VAL A 55 -12.96 -19.80 -3.75
C VAL A 55 -13.21 -19.99 -2.25
N VAL A 56 -12.52 -19.20 -1.41
CA VAL A 56 -12.58 -19.30 0.05
C VAL A 56 -13.86 -18.67 0.62
N GLY A 57 -14.44 -17.71 -0.10
CA GLY A 57 -15.62 -16.96 0.31
C GLY A 57 -15.33 -15.81 1.27
N LEU A 58 -16.34 -14.95 1.46
CA LEU A 58 -16.24 -13.69 2.21
C LEU A 58 -15.80 -13.87 3.66
N GLU A 59 -16.27 -14.92 4.34
CA GLU A 59 -15.91 -15.19 5.73
C GLU A 59 -14.43 -15.52 5.88
N GLY A 60 -13.87 -16.34 4.98
CA GLY A 60 -12.46 -16.70 5.03
C GLY A 60 -11.55 -15.54 4.61
N GLU A 61 -11.97 -14.69 3.66
CA GLU A 61 -11.27 -13.44 3.37
C GLU A 61 -11.25 -12.51 4.60
N ALA A 62 -12.40 -12.33 5.27
CA ALA A 62 -12.49 -11.50 6.46
C ALA A 62 -11.62 -12.03 7.61
N ALA A 63 -11.61 -13.34 7.82
CA ALA A 63 -10.75 -13.99 8.81
C ALA A 63 -9.27 -13.78 8.49
N TRP A 64 -8.85 -13.95 7.23
CA TRP A 64 -7.47 -13.69 6.81
C TRP A 64 -7.09 -12.23 7.01
N ARG A 65 -7.94 -11.28 6.60
CA ARG A 65 -7.71 -9.84 6.81
C ARG A 65 -7.54 -9.50 8.29
N LYS A 66 -8.35 -10.12 9.16
CA LYS A 66 -8.23 -9.97 10.61
C LYS A 66 -6.88 -10.48 11.13
N VAL A 67 -6.43 -11.66 10.68
CA VAL A 67 -5.11 -12.19 11.03
C VAL A 67 -4.00 -11.23 10.60
N MET A 68 -4.03 -10.77 9.34
CA MET A 68 -2.99 -9.86 8.83
C MET A 68 -2.99 -8.51 9.54
N TYR A 69 -4.17 -8.00 9.93
CA TYR A 69 -4.28 -6.80 10.75
C TYR A 69 -3.64 -7.01 12.13
N LEU A 70 -3.99 -8.10 12.82
CA LEU A 70 -3.40 -8.43 14.12
C LEU A 70 -1.88 -8.63 14.01
N LEU A 71 -1.39 -9.25 12.94
CA LEU A 71 0.04 -9.44 12.70
C LEU A 71 0.78 -8.11 12.47
N ALA A 72 0.14 -7.13 11.84
CA ALA A 72 0.73 -5.80 11.63
C ALA A 72 0.82 -4.98 12.92
N GLU A 73 -0.14 -5.17 13.84
CA GLU A 73 -0.16 -4.55 15.16
C GLU A 73 0.71 -5.31 16.18
N ASP A 74 1.01 -6.59 15.91
CA ASP A 74 1.91 -7.40 16.71
C ASP A 74 3.37 -6.95 16.50
N THR A 75 3.73 -5.84 17.15
CA THR A 75 5.13 -5.46 17.30
C THR A 75 5.85 -6.56 18.06
N PHE A 76 6.66 -7.34 17.34
CA PHE A 76 7.62 -8.28 17.93
C PHE A 76 8.46 -7.54 18.99
N ALA A 77 8.12 -7.73 20.26
CA ALA A 77 8.95 -7.30 21.39
C ALA A 77 9.96 -8.42 21.66
N GLY A 78 10.98 -8.52 20.80
CA GLY A 78 12.05 -9.50 20.91
C GLY A 78 13.42 -8.83 20.83
N GLU A 79 13.96 -8.55 22.02
CA GLU A 79 15.38 -8.40 22.45
C GLU A 79 16.36 -7.56 21.62
#